data_AF-A0A3D4GX12-F1
#
_entry.id   AF-A0A3D4GX12-F1
#
_cell.length_a   1.000
_cell.length_b   1.000
_cell.length_c   1.000
_cell.angle_alpha   90.00
_cell.angle_beta   90.00
_cell.angle_gamma   90.00
#
_symmetry.space_group_name_H-M   'P 1'
#
loop_
_entity.id
_entity.type
_entity.pdbx_description
1 polymer ?
#
loop_
_entity_poly.entity_id
_entity_poly.type
_entity_poly.pdbx_seq_one_letter_code
_entity_poly.pdbx_strand_id
1 'polypeptide(L)'
;MGQPSTSIITDDVKADDRFWTLSNEISLLRVVLAVPTLGLIWAGPEHKWQMFGFVMVMIATDILDGYVARKRHEITDWGKILDPLADKVAINSITITLVLLKDMPLWVAVVVVGRDVLILLASLVLASKQRIVMSSNIWGKLTTLVMSGLLLSYAMDTEPLKFPLLSLAAFLLFASFVSYWFQFRNLMRDSEGQETSRLLDK
;
A
#
# COMPACT_ATOMS: atom_id res chain seq x y z
N MET A 1 8.80 -18.45 -51.79
CA MET A 1 7.78 -17.75 -50.97
C MET A 1 8.10 -18.04 -49.51
N GLY A 2 8.91 -17.19 -48.87
CA GLY A 2 9.26 -17.32 -47.46
C GLY A 2 8.19 -16.64 -46.60
N GLN A 3 7.64 -17.37 -45.63
CA GLN A 3 6.72 -16.81 -44.64
C GLN A 3 7.50 -15.87 -43.69
N PRO A 4 6.91 -14.75 -43.26
CA PRO A 4 7.56 -13.83 -42.34
C PRO A 4 7.63 -14.46 -40.95
N SER A 5 8.83 -14.61 -40.42
CA SER A 5 9.10 -15.01 -39.03
C SER A 5 8.54 -13.94 -38.08
N THR A 6 7.41 -14.23 -37.45
CA THR A 6 6.89 -13.43 -36.33
C THR A 6 7.78 -13.69 -35.13
N SER A 7 8.81 -12.87 -34.93
CA SER A 7 9.56 -12.84 -33.68
C SER A 7 8.61 -12.38 -32.58
N ILE A 8 8.13 -13.32 -31.78
CA ILE A 8 7.49 -13.02 -30.50
C ILE A 8 8.56 -12.29 -29.68
N ILE A 9 8.40 -10.97 -29.54
CA ILE A 9 9.15 -10.18 -28.58
C ILE A 9 8.69 -10.69 -27.21
N THR A 10 9.40 -11.69 -26.69
CA THR A 10 9.43 -11.92 -25.26
C THR A 10 10.27 -10.78 -24.73
N ASP A 11 9.61 -9.69 -24.34
CA ASP A 11 10.23 -8.73 -23.43
C ASP A 11 10.49 -9.50 -22.13
N ASP A 12 11.63 -10.18 -22.10
CA ASP A 12 12.29 -10.66 -20.89
C ASP A 12 12.62 -9.40 -20.09
N VAL A 13 11.60 -8.89 -19.37
CA VAL A 13 11.79 -7.88 -18.33
C VAL A 13 12.67 -8.56 -17.29
N LYS A 14 13.98 -8.43 -17.48
CA LYS A 14 15.01 -8.93 -16.58
C LYS A 14 14.66 -8.37 -15.20
N ALA A 15 14.19 -9.24 -14.31
CA ALA A 15 13.98 -8.88 -12.93
C ALA A 15 15.32 -8.36 -12.39
N ASP A 16 15.33 -7.09 -12.00
CA ASP A 16 16.50 -6.43 -11.48
C ASP A 16 16.60 -6.78 -9.99
N ASP A 17 17.64 -7.51 -9.60
CA ASP A 17 17.86 -7.98 -8.22
C ASP A 17 18.43 -6.88 -7.30
N ARG A 18 18.63 -5.66 -7.82
CA ARG A 18 19.16 -4.55 -7.04
C ARG A 18 18.24 -4.20 -5.87
N PHE A 19 18.79 -4.32 -4.67
CA PHE A 19 18.12 -3.93 -3.43
C PHE A 19 17.99 -2.41 -3.29
N TRP A 20 19.02 -1.67 -3.73
CA TRP A 20 19.06 -0.21 -3.67
C TRP A 20 18.52 0.39 -4.96
N THR A 21 17.24 0.77 -4.91
CA THR A 21 16.58 1.60 -5.93
C THR A 21 16.06 2.87 -5.25
N LEU A 22 15.87 3.93 -6.04
CA LEU A 22 15.29 5.18 -5.53
C LEU A 22 13.91 4.95 -4.90
N SER A 23 13.12 3.99 -5.43
CA SER A 23 11.83 3.57 -4.87
C SER A 23 11.98 3.02 -3.45
N ASN A 24 12.89 2.06 -3.27
CA ASN A 24 13.14 1.45 -1.97
C ASN A 24 13.71 2.47 -0.96
N GLU A 25 14.60 3.36 -1.40
CA GLU A 25 15.15 4.42 -0.55
C GLU A 25 14.06 5.37 -0.03
N ILE A 26 13.11 5.73 -0.89
CA ILE A 26 11.97 6.57 -0.54
C ILE A 26 11.03 5.85 0.44
N SER A 27 10.71 4.57 0.20
CA SER A 27 9.90 3.76 1.12
C SER A 27 10.58 3.60 2.48
N LEU A 28 11.89 3.35 2.50
CA LEU A 28 12.68 3.28 3.73
C LEU A 28 12.73 4.63 4.46
N LEU A 29 12.91 5.73 3.73
CA LEU A 29 12.86 7.08 4.28
C LEU A 29 11.52 7.32 4.98
N ARG A 30 10.41 6.85 4.41
CA ARG A 30 9.07 6.98 5.02
C ARG A 30 8.97 6.25 6.35
N VAL A 31 9.50 5.03 6.44
CA VAL A 31 9.56 4.29 7.71
C VAL A 31 10.44 5.01 8.72
N VAL A 32 11.59 5.53 8.28
CA VAL A 32 12.48 6.33 9.12
C VAL A 32 11.79 7.60 9.62
N LEU A 33 10.99 8.29 8.79
CA LEU A 33 10.21 9.47 9.15
C LEU A 33 9.00 9.14 10.05
N ALA A 34 8.48 7.92 9.97
CA ALA A 34 7.43 7.47 10.88
C ALA A 34 7.94 7.45 12.33
N VAL A 35 9.17 7.03 12.59
CA VAL A 35 9.75 6.97 13.95
C VAL A 35 9.73 8.31 14.70
N PRO A 36 10.27 9.44 14.19
CA PRO A 36 10.17 10.73 14.87
C PRO A 36 8.72 11.21 14.93
N THR A 37 7.88 10.91 13.93
CA THR A 37 6.45 11.23 13.99
C THR A 37 5.78 10.57 15.21
N LEU A 38 6.04 9.28 15.44
CA LEU A 38 5.56 8.55 16.61
C LEU A 38 6.08 9.16 17.92
N GLY A 39 7.39 9.48 17.95
CA GLY A 39 8.00 10.14 19.11
C GLY A 39 7.37 11.49 19.44
N LEU A 40 7.02 12.29 18.43
CA LEU A 40 6.37 13.58 18.60
C LEU A 40 4.90 13.45 19.05
N ILE A 41 4.17 12.44 18.54
CA ILE A 41 2.81 12.14 19.02
C ILE A 41 2.84 11.77 20.50
N TRP A 42 3.85 10.98 20.90
CA TRP A 42 4.06 10.58 22.29
C TRP A 42 4.49 11.74 23.19
N ALA A 43 5.35 12.62 22.68
CA ALA A 43 5.89 13.74 23.44
C ALA A 43 4.80 14.73 23.89
N GLY A 44 3.80 14.97 23.04
CA GLY A 44 2.61 15.73 23.45
C GLY A 44 2.10 16.74 22.43
N PRO A 45 1.00 17.44 22.74
CA PRO A 45 0.35 18.39 21.85
C PRO A 45 1.18 19.65 21.53
N GLU A 46 2.23 19.95 22.29
CA GLU A 46 3.15 21.07 22.06
C GLU A 46 3.97 20.92 20.75
N HIS A 47 4.04 19.71 20.21
CA HIS A 47 4.82 19.40 19.01
C HIS A 47 4.00 19.31 17.71
N LYS A 48 2.78 19.85 17.71
CA LYS A 48 1.83 19.77 16.59
C LYS A 48 2.40 20.24 15.24
N TRP A 49 3.15 21.33 15.23
CA TRP A 49 3.72 21.87 13.99
C TRP A 49 4.89 21.03 13.47
N GLN A 50 5.69 20.44 14.36
CA GLN A 50 6.73 19.48 13.99
C GLN A 50 6.08 18.23 13.39
N MET A 51 5.06 17.67 14.05
CA MET A 51 4.29 16.53 13.53
C MET A 51 3.73 16.81 12.14
N PHE A 52 3.12 17.98 11.95
CA PHE A 52 2.61 18.41 10.65
C PHE A 52 3.71 18.42 9.58
N GLY A 53 4.88 19.00 9.88
CA GLY A 53 6.02 19.02 8.97
C GLY A 53 6.46 17.61 8.54
N PHE A 54 6.62 16.70 9.48
CA PHE A 54 7.01 15.31 9.18
C PHE A 54 5.96 14.58 8.34
N VAL A 55 4.68 14.69 8.69
CA VAL A 55 3.60 14.04 7.93
C VAL A 55 3.49 14.62 6.51
N MET A 56 3.63 15.94 6.35
CA MET A 56 3.65 16.57 5.03
C MET A 56 4.82 16.11 4.17
N VAL A 57 6.00 15.95 4.77
CA VAL A 57 7.16 15.37 4.07
C VAL A 57 6.84 13.94 3.65
N MET A 58 6.31 13.09 4.53
CA MET A 58 5.94 11.70 4.19
C MET A 58 4.94 11.63 3.02
N ILE A 59 3.90 12.46 3.02
CA ILE A 59 2.91 12.53 1.93
C ILE A 59 3.58 13.01 0.62
N ALA A 60 4.44 14.02 0.71
CA ALA A 60 5.16 14.51 -0.47
C ALA A 60 6.11 13.44 -1.04
N THR A 61 6.77 12.65 -0.18
CA THR A 61 7.64 11.57 -0.62
C THR A 61 6.85 10.46 -1.32
N ASP A 62 5.62 10.15 -0.91
CA ASP A 62 4.74 9.18 -1.58
C ASP A 62 4.33 9.59 -3.00
N ILE A 63 3.95 10.86 -3.16
CA ILE A 63 3.59 11.41 -4.47
C ILE A 63 4.82 11.42 -5.39
N LEU A 64 5.99 11.79 -4.84
CA LEU A 64 7.24 11.85 -5.59
C LEU A 64 7.68 10.46 -6.04
N ASP A 65 7.56 9.45 -5.17
CA ASP A 65 7.91 8.07 -5.51
C ASP A 65 7.05 7.53 -6.66
N GLY A 66 5.74 7.74 -6.56
CA GLY A 66 4.81 7.37 -7.61
C GLY A 66 5.14 8.04 -8.94
N TYR A 67 5.71 9.24 -8.94
CA TYR A 67 6.17 9.92 -10.16
C TYR A 67 7.51 9.35 -10.68
N VAL A 68 8.48 9.12 -9.80
CA VAL A 68 9.82 8.61 -10.15
C VAL A 68 9.75 7.17 -10.65
N ALA A 69 9.02 6.29 -9.96
CA ALA A 69 8.83 4.90 -10.35
C ALA A 69 8.19 4.77 -11.75
N ARG A 70 7.19 5.62 -12.07
CA ARG A 70 6.56 5.66 -13.40
C ARG A 70 7.51 6.12 -14.50
N LYS A 71 8.50 6.96 -14.18
CA LYS A 71 9.42 7.55 -15.16
C LYS A 71 10.66 6.68 -15.42
N ARG A 72 11.07 5.86 -14.44
CA ARG A 72 12.32 5.08 -14.52
C ARG A 72 12.16 3.62 -14.89
N HIS A 73 10.94 3.06 -14.90
CA HIS A 73 10.69 1.64 -15.17
C HIS A 73 11.55 0.68 -14.31
N GLU A 74 12.03 1.15 -13.15
CA GLU A 74 12.87 0.38 -12.22
C GLU A 74 11.96 -0.45 -11.31
N ILE A 75 11.56 -1.63 -11.78
CA ILE A 75 10.76 -2.59 -11.02
C ILE A 75 11.67 -3.73 -10.57
N THR A 76 12.02 -3.77 -9.29
CA THR A 76 12.85 -4.85 -8.69
C THR A 76 11.99 -5.85 -7.94
N ASP A 77 12.47 -7.09 -7.83
CA ASP A 77 11.73 -8.12 -7.09
C ASP A 77 11.70 -7.86 -5.58
N TRP A 78 12.77 -7.26 -5.03
CA TRP A 78 12.81 -6.80 -3.65
C TRP A 78 11.89 -5.61 -3.40
N GLY A 79 11.84 -4.63 -4.31
CA GLY A 79 10.97 -3.45 -4.16
C GLY A 79 9.49 -3.78 -4.17
N LYS A 80 9.07 -4.77 -4.99
CA LYS A 80 7.68 -5.27 -5.01
C LYS A 80 7.15 -5.72 -3.64
N ILE A 81 8.04 -6.17 -2.74
CA ILE A 81 7.67 -6.67 -1.41
C ILE A 81 7.97 -5.61 -0.35
N LEU A 82 9.14 -4.97 -0.43
CA LEU A 82 9.59 -4.02 0.58
C LEU A 82 8.74 -2.75 0.57
N ASP A 83 8.38 -2.22 -0.60
CA ASP A 83 7.61 -0.97 -0.70
C ASP A 83 6.22 -1.11 -0.05
N PRO A 84 5.39 -2.13 -0.37
CA PRO A 84 4.10 -2.30 0.29
C PRO A 84 4.21 -2.66 1.77
N LEU A 85 5.30 -3.30 2.20
CA LEU A 85 5.51 -3.65 3.60
C LEU A 85 5.86 -2.41 4.44
N ALA A 86 6.81 -1.61 3.96
CA ALA A 86 7.25 -0.36 4.58
C ALA A 86 6.07 0.60 4.77
N ASP A 87 5.23 0.75 3.74
CA ASP A 87 4.03 1.56 3.77
C ASP A 87 3.03 1.12 4.85
N LYS A 88 2.74 -0.18 4.88
CA LYS A 88 1.80 -0.76 5.86
C LYS A 88 2.34 -0.63 7.27
N VAL A 89 3.63 -0.82 7.49
CA VAL A 89 4.24 -0.66 8.82
C VAL A 89 4.13 0.80 9.29
N ALA A 90 4.44 1.77 8.44
CA ALA A 90 4.35 3.18 8.78
C ALA A 90 2.91 3.61 9.12
N ILE A 91 1.94 3.31 8.25
CA ILE A 91 0.53 3.68 8.44
C ILE A 91 -0.05 2.98 9.67
N ASN A 92 0.19 1.68 9.85
CA ASN A 92 -0.36 0.93 10.98
C ASN A 92 0.24 1.38 12.32
N SER A 93 1.54 1.67 12.37
CA SER A 93 2.19 2.16 13.60
C SER A 93 1.62 3.52 14.04
N ILE A 94 1.44 4.45 13.09
CA ILE A 94 0.84 5.76 13.37
C ILE A 94 -0.62 5.60 13.80
N THR A 95 -1.38 4.76 13.10
CA THR A 95 -2.79 4.49 13.42
C THR A 95 -2.95 3.95 14.85
N ILE A 96 -2.16 2.94 15.24
CA ILE A 96 -2.19 2.36 16.58
C ILE A 96 -1.85 3.43 17.64
N THR A 97 -0.85 4.27 17.38
CA THR A 97 -0.43 5.31 18.31
C THR A 97 -1.51 6.38 18.50
N LEU A 98 -2.21 6.76 17.43
CA LEU A 98 -3.34 7.69 17.52
C LEU A 98 -4.56 7.09 18.24
N VAL A 99 -4.79 5.78 18.12
CA VAL A 99 -5.83 5.09 18.93
C VAL A 99 -5.49 5.15 20.42
N LEU A 100 -4.21 5.00 20.77
CA LEU A 100 -3.78 5.00 22.17
C LEU A 100 -3.75 6.41 22.80
N LEU A 101 -3.43 7.44 22.00
CA LEU A 101 -3.09 8.77 22.54
C LEU A 101 -4.01 9.92 22.09
N LYS A 102 -4.85 9.73 21.07
CA LYS A 102 -5.61 10.80 20.40
C LYS A 102 -7.10 10.46 20.19
N ASP A 103 -7.64 9.54 20.99
CA ASP A 103 -9.05 9.12 20.96
C ASP A 103 -9.53 8.60 19.58
N MET A 104 -8.60 8.12 18.75
CA MET A 104 -8.98 7.51 17.48
C MET A 104 -9.73 6.20 17.76
N PRO A 105 -10.89 5.95 17.13
CA PRO A 105 -11.66 4.76 17.43
C PRO A 105 -10.89 3.46 17.13
N LEU A 106 -10.88 2.53 18.08
CA LEU A 106 -10.17 1.24 17.96
C LEU A 106 -10.56 0.45 16.70
N TRP A 107 -11.83 0.55 16.29
CA TRP A 107 -12.30 -0.14 15.09
C TRP A 107 -11.52 0.24 13.83
N VAL A 108 -11.00 1.47 13.74
CA VAL A 108 -10.21 1.91 12.58
C VAL A 108 -8.91 1.11 12.49
N ALA A 109 -8.18 0.99 13.61
CA ALA A 109 -6.96 0.19 13.64
C ALA A 109 -7.23 -1.28 13.30
N VAL A 110 -8.28 -1.87 13.87
CA VAL A 110 -8.65 -3.27 13.60
C VAL A 110 -8.94 -3.49 12.11
N VAL A 111 -9.73 -2.61 11.49
CA VAL A 111 -10.12 -2.73 10.08
C VAL A 111 -8.93 -2.48 9.15
N VAL A 112 -8.11 -1.45 9.41
CA VAL A 112 -6.96 -1.10 8.56
C VAL A 112 -5.88 -2.18 8.64
N VAL A 113 -5.48 -2.57 9.86
CA VAL A 113 -4.48 -3.65 10.06
C VAL A 113 -4.99 -4.96 9.49
N GLY A 114 -6.25 -5.32 9.77
CA GLY A 114 -6.87 -6.55 9.25
C GLY A 114 -6.90 -6.58 7.72
N ARG A 115 -7.33 -5.49 7.08
CA ARG A 115 -7.30 -5.33 5.61
C ARG A 115 -5.88 -5.48 5.07
N ASP A 116 -4.92 -4.80 5.67
CA ASP A 116 -3.54 -4.79 5.17
C ASP A 116 -2.89 -6.16 5.24
N VAL A 117 -3.14 -6.91 6.33
CA VAL A 117 -2.73 -8.31 6.50
C VAL A 117 -3.41 -9.20 5.45
N LEU A 118 -4.72 -9.06 5.24
CA LEU A 118 -5.43 -9.83 4.21
C LEU A 118 -4.86 -9.59 2.81
N ILE A 119 -4.56 -8.34 2.46
CA ILE A 119 -3.93 -7.99 1.18
C ILE A 119 -2.52 -8.59 1.09
N LEU A 120 -1.72 -8.54 2.16
CA LEU A 120 -0.39 -9.17 2.17
C LEU A 120 -0.49 -10.68 1.95
N LEU A 121 -1.36 -11.37 2.69
CA LEU A 121 -1.55 -12.81 2.57
C LEU A 121 -2.06 -13.20 1.19
N ALA A 122 -3.05 -12.50 0.66
CA ALA A 122 -3.56 -12.72 -0.69
C ALA A 122 -2.45 -12.55 -1.75
N SER A 123 -1.65 -11.49 -1.64
CA SER A 123 -0.51 -11.25 -2.53
C SER A 123 0.57 -12.33 -2.42
N LEU A 124 0.88 -12.83 -1.22
CA LEU A 124 1.86 -13.90 -1.03
C LEU A 124 1.39 -15.22 -1.66
N VAL A 125 0.12 -15.58 -1.47
CA VAL A 125 -0.46 -16.77 -2.09
C VAL A 125 -0.40 -16.67 -3.62
N LEU A 126 -0.76 -15.52 -4.18
CA LEU A 126 -0.74 -15.30 -5.63
C LEU A 126 0.68 -15.29 -6.22
N ALA A 127 1.62 -14.64 -5.53
CA ALA A 127 3.03 -14.62 -5.91
C ALA A 127 3.62 -16.04 -5.95
N SER A 128 3.26 -16.89 -4.98
CA SER A 128 3.73 -18.28 -4.92
C SER A 128 3.19 -19.17 -6.05
N LYS A 129 1.99 -18.89 -6.57
CA LYS A 129 1.33 -19.72 -7.59
C LYS A 129 1.54 -19.24 -9.03
N GLN A 130 1.58 -17.92 -9.27
CA GLN A 130 1.52 -17.36 -10.62
C GLN A 130 2.54 -16.23 -10.89
N ARG A 131 3.43 -15.88 -9.93
CA ARG A 131 4.28 -14.68 -9.98
C ARG A 131 3.50 -13.36 -10.21
N ILE A 132 2.19 -13.36 -9.98
CA ILE A 132 1.34 -12.17 -10.10
C ILE A 132 1.25 -11.54 -8.71
N VAL A 133 1.61 -10.26 -8.61
CA VAL A 133 1.36 -9.45 -7.39
C VAL A 133 0.04 -8.73 -7.58
N MET A 134 -0.83 -8.74 -6.56
CA MET A 134 -2.11 -8.05 -6.61
C MET A 134 -1.87 -6.55 -6.74
N SER A 135 -2.11 -5.99 -7.93
CA SER A 135 -1.88 -4.57 -8.19
C SER A 135 -2.93 -3.73 -7.48
N SER A 136 -2.51 -2.59 -6.91
CA SER A 136 -3.39 -1.75 -6.10
C SER A 136 -4.55 -1.24 -6.95
N ASN A 137 -5.79 -1.54 -6.54
CA ASN A 137 -6.97 -0.99 -7.19
C ASN A 137 -7.12 0.51 -6.88
N ILE A 138 -7.84 1.27 -7.72
CA ILE A 138 -8.14 2.70 -7.53
C ILE A 138 -8.76 2.94 -6.15
N TRP A 139 -9.67 2.05 -5.74
CA TRP A 139 -10.27 2.05 -4.41
C TRP A 139 -9.25 1.92 -3.28
N GLY A 140 -8.22 1.10 -3.49
CA GLY A 140 -7.14 0.92 -2.53
C GLY A 140 -6.32 2.19 -2.36
N LYS A 141 -5.94 2.85 -3.47
CA LYS A 141 -5.19 4.12 -3.46
C LYS A 141 -5.98 5.25 -2.81
N LEU A 142 -7.27 5.38 -3.15
CA LEU A 142 -8.13 6.41 -2.57
C LEU A 142 -8.30 6.22 -1.07
N THR A 143 -8.44 4.97 -0.62
CA THR A 143 -8.48 4.63 0.81
C THR A 143 -7.21 5.08 1.51
N THR A 144 -6.03 4.77 0.96
CA THR A 144 -4.75 5.18 1.55
C THR A 144 -4.62 6.71 1.63
N LEU A 145 -5.03 7.43 0.58
CA LEU A 145 -5.00 8.90 0.58
C LEU A 145 -5.89 9.50 1.68
N VAL A 146 -7.13 9.01 1.80
CA VAL A 146 -8.06 9.46 2.84
C VAL A 146 -7.57 9.07 4.23
N MET A 147 -6.96 7.89 4.39
CA MET A 147 -6.33 7.48 5.64
C MET A 147 -5.18 8.42 6.03
N SER A 148 -4.29 8.79 5.10
CA SER A 148 -3.23 9.76 5.39
C SER A 148 -3.79 11.11 5.88
N GLY A 149 -4.88 11.59 5.27
CA GLY A 149 -5.58 12.79 5.73
C GLY A 149 -6.23 12.63 7.10
N LEU A 150 -6.81 11.47 7.40
CA LEU A 150 -7.39 11.14 8.70
C LEU A 150 -6.32 11.09 9.80
N LEU A 151 -5.17 10.45 9.54
CA LEU A 151 -4.06 10.39 10.51
C LEU A 151 -3.55 11.80 10.81
N LEU A 152 -3.46 12.66 9.78
CA LEU A 152 -3.07 14.06 9.95
C LEU A 152 -4.08 14.85 10.78
N SER A 153 -5.38 14.67 10.55
CA SER A 153 -6.41 15.40 11.29
C SER A 153 -6.43 15.03 12.79
N TYR A 154 -6.20 13.75 13.10
CA TYR A 154 -6.02 13.28 14.46
C TYR A 154 -4.70 13.75 15.09
N ALA A 155 -3.59 13.73 14.35
CA ALA A 155 -2.31 14.24 14.85
C ALA A 155 -2.36 15.74 15.21
N MET A 156 -3.12 16.53 14.44
CA MET A 156 -3.26 17.98 14.66
C MET A 156 -4.35 18.36 15.67
N ASP A 157 -5.16 17.41 16.14
CA ASP A 157 -6.40 17.67 16.89
C ASP A 157 -7.36 18.63 16.16
N THR A 158 -7.51 18.49 14.84
CA THR A 158 -8.45 19.31 14.06
C THR A 158 -9.86 18.72 14.12
N GLU A 159 -10.55 18.96 15.24
CA GLU A 159 -11.92 18.51 15.51
C GLU A 159 -12.90 18.58 14.32
N PRO A 160 -13.05 19.71 13.58
CA PRO A 160 -14.03 19.77 12.49
C PRO A 160 -13.74 18.83 11.32
N LEU A 161 -12.48 18.40 11.17
CA LEU A 161 -12.04 17.51 10.10
C LEU A 161 -12.11 16.03 10.51
N LYS A 162 -12.02 15.70 11.80
CA LYS A 162 -12.00 14.30 12.29
C LYS A 162 -13.25 13.53 11.85
N PHE A 163 -14.44 14.06 12.12
CA PHE A 163 -15.72 13.39 11.81
C PHE A 163 -15.97 13.13 10.31
N PRO A 164 -15.84 14.12 9.40
CA PRO A 164 -16.06 13.88 7.97
C PRO A 164 -15.01 12.93 7.37
N LEU A 165 -13.73 13.07 7.76
CA LEU A 165 -12.67 12.17 7.29
C LEU A 165 -12.87 10.75 7.80
N LEU A 166 -13.27 10.58 9.07
CA LEU A 166 -13.54 9.26 9.65
C LEU A 166 -14.69 8.56 8.91
N SER A 167 -15.76 9.31 8.61
CA SER A 167 -16.92 8.79 7.89
C SER A 167 -16.56 8.37 6.46
N LEU A 168 -15.79 9.20 5.77
CA LEU A 168 -15.29 8.91 4.43
C LEU A 168 -14.32 7.72 4.43
N ALA A 169 -13.42 7.65 5.41
CA ALA A 169 -12.49 6.54 5.59
C ALA A 169 -13.23 5.23 5.86
N ALA A 170 -14.26 5.25 6.73
CA ALA A 170 -15.09 4.08 7.00
C ALA A 170 -15.74 3.54 5.71
N PHE A 171 -16.35 4.44 4.92
CA PHE A 171 -16.97 4.09 3.64
C PHE A 171 -15.96 3.51 2.65
N LEU A 172 -14.80 4.13 2.50
CA LEU A 172 -13.76 3.67 1.58
C LEU A 172 -13.10 2.38 2.03
N LEU A 173 -12.88 2.17 3.33
CA LEU A 173 -12.39 0.91 3.87
C LEU A 173 -13.35 -0.23 3.55
N PHE A 174 -14.65 0.00 3.72
CA PHE A 174 -15.68 -0.96 3.34
C PHE A 174 -15.68 -1.22 1.83
N ALA A 175 -15.70 -0.18 0.99
CA ALA A 175 -15.65 -0.31 -0.47
C ALA A 175 -14.38 -1.03 -0.95
N SER A 176 -13.23 -0.73 -0.34
CA SER A 176 -11.96 -1.38 -0.63
C SER A 176 -11.99 -2.85 -0.24
N PHE A 177 -12.54 -3.19 0.93
CA PHE A 177 -12.68 -4.58 1.36
C PHE A 177 -13.52 -5.40 0.38
N VAL A 178 -14.68 -4.85 -0.02
CA VAL A 178 -15.56 -5.48 -1.02
C VAL A 178 -14.84 -5.63 -2.36
N SER A 179 -14.13 -4.60 -2.82
CA SER A 179 -13.39 -4.66 -4.07
C SER A 179 -12.29 -5.74 -4.07
N TYR A 180 -11.51 -5.82 -3.00
CA TYR A 180 -10.48 -6.86 -2.85
C TYR A 180 -11.09 -8.26 -2.75
N TRP A 181 -12.23 -8.40 -2.08
CA TRP A 181 -12.95 -9.67 -2.02
C TRP A 181 -13.37 -10.17 -3.42
N PHE A 182 -13.91 -9.29 -4.26
CA PHE A 182 -14.25 -9.63 -5.64
C PHE A 182 -13.01 -9.95 -6.48
N GLN A 183 -11.93 -9.17 -6.33
CA GLN A 183 -10.68 -9.42 -7.03
C GLN A 183 -10.10 -10.80 -6.67
N PHE A 184 -10.10 -11.14 -5.39
CA PHE A 184 -9.64 -12.44 -4.89
C PHE A 184 -10.50 -13.60 -5.43
N ARG A 185 -11.83 -13.49 -5.42
CA ARG A 185 -12.72 -14.52 -6.00
C ARG A 185 -12.49 -14.72 -7.50
N ASN A 186 -12.32 -13.65 -8.26
CA ASN A 186 -12.08 -13.74 -9.70
C ASN A 186 -10.75 -14.43 -10.01
N LEU A 187 -9.70 -14.10 -9.26
CA LEU A 187 -8.38 -14.71 -9.43
C LEU A 187 -8.36 -16.20 -9.07
N MET A 188 -9.10 -16.62 -8.05
CA MET A 188 -9.24 -18.05 -7.74
C MET A 188 -9.97 -18.80 -8.85
N ARG A 189 -11.04 -18.21 -9.41
CA ARG A 189 -11.79 -18.82 -10.52
C ARG A 189 -10.94 -18.97 -11.79
N ASP A 190 -10.13 -17.97 -12.10
CA ASP A 190 -9.23 -18.02 -13.26
C ASP A 190 -8.09 -19.02 -13.06
N SER A 191 -7.65 -19.24 -11.82
CA SER A 191 -6.63 -20.23 -11.46
C SER A 191 -7.11 -21.67 -11.69
N GLU A 192 -8.35 -22.00 -11.31
CA GLU A 192 -8.94 -23.33 -11.54
C GLU A 192 -9.13 -23.64 -13.03
N GLY A 193 -9.45 -22.62 -13.84
CA GLY A 193 -9.59 -22.76 -15.29
C GLY A 193 -8.26 -23.11 -15.98
N GLN A 194 -7.15 -22.47 -15.59
CA GLN A 194 -5.83 -22.74 -16.16
C GLN A 194 -5.29 -24.12 -15.79
N GLU A 195 -5.55 -24.58 -14.55
CA GLU A 195 -5.12 -25.90 -14.09
C GLU A 195 -5.88 -27.02 -14.83
N THR A 196 -7.18 -26.83 -15.07
CA THR A 196 -8.00 -27.78 -15.84
C THR A 196 -7.54 -27.89 -17.30
N SER A 197 -7.24 -26.79 -17.98
CA SER A 197 -6.72 -26.83 -19.35
C SER A 197 -5.36 -27.52 -19.46
N ARG A 198 -4.46 -27.34 -18.49
CA ARG A 198 -3.16 -28.04 -18.46
C ARG A 198 -3.26 -29.54 -18.26
N LEU A 199 -4.31 -30.02 -17.60
CA LEU A 199 -4.55 -31.45 -17.40
C LEU A 199 -5.20 -32.12 -18.61
N LEU A 200 -5.92 -31.36 -19.44
CA LEU A 200 -6.55 -31.85 -20.67
C LEU A 200 -5.59 -31.88 -21.88
N ASP A 201 -4.50 -31.11 -21.83
CA ASP A 201 -3.44 -31.06 -22.86
C ASP A 201 -2.30 -32.09 -22.64
N LYS A 202 -2.39 -32.94 -21.62
CA LYS A 202 -1.45 -34.04 -21.33
C LYS A 202 -2.09 -35.40 -21.64
#